data_AF-A0A1I2MX34-F1
#
_entry.id   AF-A0A1I2MX34-F1
#
_cell.length_a   1.000
_cell.length_b   1.000
_cell.length_c   1.000
_cell.angle_alpha   90.00
_cell.angle_beta   90.00
_cell.angle_gamma   90.00
#
_symmetry.space_group_name_H-M   'P 1'
#
loop_
_entity.id
_entity.type
_entity.pdbx_description
1 polymer ?
#
loop_
_entity_poly.entity_id
_entity_poly.type
_entity_poly.pdbx_seq_one_letter_code
_entity_poly.pdbx_strand_id
1 'polypeptide(L)'
;MNPSLIDVIKDYQKTADKAVNIIKDAFQVSNIIHGWRNGLYEQTGELKERGLKFYAFHGIGLAAHFADKIVDFDFAYLPEPRHDGFDLWRLKGFIENQSSKYGKYLDEGKLEKEFKELVEQGVITKPNQEFSTELYFFKESLTESQL
;
A
#
# COMPACT_ATOMS: atom_id res chain seq x y z
N MET A 1 2.50 -2.95 -23.98
CA MET A 1 1.11 -2.87 -23.46
C MET A 1 1.03 -1.70 -22.51
N ASN A 2 -0.08 -0.96 -22.52
CA ASN A 2 -0.31 0.12 -21.55
C ASN A 2 -0.83 -0.50 -20.23
N PRO A 3 -0.21 -0.25 -19.06
CA PRO A 3 -0.62 -0.87 -17.80
C PRO A 3 -2.08 -0.55 -17.44
N SER A 4 -2.86 -1.52 -17.00
CA SER A 4 -4.22 -1.33 -16.46
C SER A 4 -4.18 -0.78 -15.03
N LEU A 5 -5.34 -0.38 -14.47
CA LEU A 5 -5.42 0.06 -13.08
C LEU A 5 -5.12 -1.12 -12.12
N ILE A 6 -5.49 -2.34 -12.51
CA ILE A 6 -5.12 -3.57 -11.79
C ILE A 6 -3.60 -3.71 -11.72
N ASP A 7 -2.88 -3.40 -12.81
CA ASP A 7 -1.41 -3.44 -12.82
C ASP A 7 -0.79 -2.40 -11.88
N VAL A 8 -1.39 -1.20 -11.80
CA VAL A 8 -0.98 -0.15 -10.84
C VAL A 8 -1.17 -0.63 -9.41
N ILE A 9 -2.35 -1.15 -9.08
CA ILE A 9 -2.68 -1.64 -7.73
C ILE A 9 -1.72 -2.78 -7.32
N LYS A 10 -1.46 -3.74 -8.22
CA LYS A 10 -0.53 -4.84 -7.93
C LYS A 10 0.91 -4.37 -7.72
N ASP A 11 1.37 -3.38 -8.48
CA ASP A 11 2.72 -2.81 -8.29
C ASP A 11 2.83 -1.99 -7.00
N TYR A 12 1.77 -1.25 -6.64
CA TYR A 12 1.64 -0.57 -5.35
C TYR A 12 1.74 -1.58 -4.19
N GLN A 13 0.92 -2.63 -4.20
CA GLN A 13 0.90 -3.66 -3.15
C GLN A 13 2.25 -4.39 -3.04
N LYS A 14 2.86 -4.74 -4.18
CA LYS A 14 4.20 -5.35 -4.21
C LYS A 14 5.27 -4.43 -3.65
N THR A 15 5.16 -3.13 -3.88
CA THR A 15 6.10 -2.14 -3.36
C THR A 15 5.94 -1.96 -1.85
N ALA A 16 4.70 -1.91 -1.34
CA ALA A 16 4.41 -1.91 0.08
C ALA A 16 4.96 -3.17 0.77
N ASP A 17 4.70 -4.35 0.20
CA ASP A 17 5.20 -5.63 0.72
C ASP A 17 6.74 -5.68 0.78
N LYS A 18 7.41 -5.20 -0.27
CA LYS A 18 8.86 -5.07 -0.29
C LYS A 18 9.37 -4.19 0.86
N ALA A 19 8.73 -3.04 1.10
CA ALA A 19 9.12 -2.13 2.18
C ALA A 19 8.96 -2.80 3.56
N VAL A 20 7.83 -3.46 3.79
CA VAL A 20 7.57 -4.20 5.02
C VAL A 20 8.62 -5.28 5.25
N ASN A 21 8.90 -6.12 4.25
CA ASN A 21 9.86 -7.21 4.38
C ASN A 21 11.29 -6.70 4.63
N ILE A 22 11.71 -5.59 4.01
CA ILE A 22 13.01 -4.98 4.30
C ILE A 22 13.14 -4.58 5.78
N ILE A 23 12.10 -3.96 6.35
CA ILE A 23 12.11 -3.53 7.75
C ILE A 23 12.06 -4.74 8.69
N LYS A 24 11.20 -5.73 8.40
CA LYS A 24 11.16 -6.99 9.17
C LYS A 24 12.53 -7.66 9.22
N ASP A 25 13.19 -7.79 8.07
CA ASP A 25 14.50 -8.44 7.98
C ASP A 25 15.62 -7.59 8.59
N ALA A 26 15.55 -6.27 8.50
CA ALA A 26 16.56 -5.38 9.07
C ALA A 26 16.54 -5.41 10.61
N PHE A 27 15.36 -5.42 11.20
CA PHE A 27 15.18 -5.31 12.65
C PHE A 27 14.74 -6.62 13.31
N GLN A 28 14.63 -7.71 12.54
CA GLN A 28 14.24 -9.05 13.02
C GLN A 28 12.90 -9.04 13.78
N VAL A 29 11.90 -8.37 13.20
CA VAL A 29 10.55 -8.24 13.77
C VAL A 29 9.49 -8.86 12.87
N SER A 30 8.43 -9.41 13.46
CA SER A 30 7.26 -9.92 12.72
C SER A 30 6.19 -8.84 12.46
N ASN A 31 6.10 -7.84 13.33
CA ASN A 31 5.14 -6.73 13.24
C ASN A 31 5.88 -5.39 13.31
N ILE A 32 5.91 -4.67 12.18
CA ILE A 32 6.73 -3.46 12.08
C ILE A 32 6.13 -2.25 12.80
N ILE A 33 4.79 -2.15 12.87
CA ILE A 33 4.12 -1.09 13.62
C ILE A 33 4.38 -1.26 15.12
N HIS A 34 4.31 -2.50 15.61
CA HIS A 34 4.63 -2.79 17.00
C HIS A 34 6.11 -2.49 17.30
N GLY A 35 7.03 -2.88 16.42
CA GLY A 35 8.45 -2.61 16.59
C GLY A 35 8.76 -1.11 16.71
N TRP A 36 8.21 -0.31 15.81
CA TRP A 36 8.32 1.15 15.86
C TRP A 36 7.73 1.74 17.16
N ARG A 37 6.48 1.39 17.50
CA ARG A 37 5.79 1.95 18.68
C ARG A 37 6.45 1.61 20.02
N ASN A 38 7.25 0.54 20.06
CA ASN A 38 8.01 0.14 21.24
C ASN A 38 9.48 0.58 21.20
N GLY A 39 9.87 1.41 20.21
CA GLY A 39 11.21 2.00 20.14
C GLY A 39 12.32 1.03 19.72
N LEU A 40 11.99 -0.08 19.04
CA LEU A 40 13.03 -0.97 18.48
C LEU A 40 13.81 -0.29 17.34
N TYR A 41 13.20 0.71 16.71
CA TYR A 41 13.81 1.57 15.71
C TYR A 41 13.04 2.89 15.60
N GLU A 42 13.71 3.89 15.04
CA GLU A 42 13.21 5.24 14.91
C GLU A 42 12.00 5.32 13.96
N GLN A 43 11.17 6.35 14.16
CA GLN A 43 10.02 6.65 13.30
C GLN A 43 10.43 6.90 11.84
N THR A 44 11.58 7.53 11.63
CA THR A 44 12.15 7.76 10.32
C THR A 44 13.56 7.20 10.26
N GLY A 45 13.97 6.76 9.08
CA GLY A 45 15.31 6.20 8.93
C GLY A 45 15.63 5.80 7.50
N GLU A 46 16.79 5.18 7.33
CA GLU A 46 17.29 4.75 6.03
C GLU A 46 17.84 3.32 6.15
N LEU A 47 17.63 2.51 5.11
CA LEU A 47 18.20 1.16 4.97
C LEU A 47 18.79 1.03 3.56
N LYS A 48 19.71 1.94 3.23
CA LYS A 48 20.29 2.12 1.88
C LYS A 48 20.89 0.85 1.30
N GLU A 49 21.60 0.06 2.11
CA GLU A 49 22.19 -1.24 1.71
C GLU A 49 21.12 -2.28 1.30
N ARG A 50 19.87 -2.09 1.72
CA ARG A 50 18.71 -2.92 1.35
C ARG A 50 17.85 -2.27 0.26
N GLY A 51 18.28 -1.13 -0.28
CA GLY A 51 17.60 -0.38 -1.33
C GLY A 51 16.47 0.54 -0.86
N LEU A 52 16.18 0.60 0.44
CA LEU A 52 15.18 1.50 1.03
C LEU A 52 15.90 2.79 1.44
N LYS A 53 15.82 3.81 0.58
CA LYS A 53 16.54 5.09 0.75
C LYS A 53 16.06 5.86 1.96
N PHE A 54 14.76 5.80 2.23
CA PHE A 54 14.13 6.46 3.37
C PHE A 54 12.83 5.74 3.73
N TYR A 55 12.51 5.69 5.01
CA TYR A 55 11.21 5.29 5.51
C TYR A 55 10.72 6.28 6.57
N ALA A 56 9.41 6.47 6.65
CA ALA A 56 8.76 7.26 7.68
C ALA A 56 7.45 6.60 8.11
N PHE A 57 7.39 6.14 9.34
CA PHE A 57 6.14 5.72 9.96
C PHE A 57 5.27 6.94 10.30
N HIS A 58 3.97 6.82 10.08
CA HIS A 58 2.96 7.83 10.40
C HIS A 58 1.68 7.14 10.85
N GLY A 59 0.90 7.70 11.77
CA GLY A 59 -0.39 7.13 12.19
C GLY A 59 -0.37 5.60 12.38
N ILE A 60 -0.99 4.87 11.44
CA ILE A 60 -0.99 3.40 11.34
C ILE A 60 -0.29 2.87 10.07
N GLY A 61 0.51 3.69 9.39
CA GLY A 61 1.09 3.44 8.06
C GLY A 61 2.58 3.68 7.96
N LEU A 62 3.08 3.58 6.73
CA LEU A 62 4.48 3.74 6.35
C LEU A 62 4.60 4.38 4.96
N ALA A 63 5.37 5.47 4.88
CA ALA A 63 5.91 5.99 3.64
C ALA A 63 7.30 5.40 3.41
N ALA A 64 7.55 4.83 2.23
CA ALA A 64 8.79 4.16 1.86
C ALA A 64 9.31 4.65 0.51
N HIS A 65 10.55 5.13 0.51
CA HIS A 65 11.20 5.70 -0.66
C HIS A 65 12.32 4.76 -1.12
N PHE A 66 12.17 4.27 -2.34
CA PHE A 66 13.19 3.52 -3.06
C PHE A 66 13.92 4.44 -4.05
N ALA A 67 14.80 3.88 -4.87
CA ALA A 67 15.52 4.66 -5.86
C ALA A 67 14.65 5.23 -6.97
N ASP A 68 13.62 4.48 -7.36
CA ASP A 68 12.78 4.69 -8.54
C ASP A 68 11.29 4.82 -8.22
N LYS A 69 10.91 4.63 -6.95
CA LYS A 69 9.50 4.59 -6.53
C LYS A 69 9.32 5.05 -5.10
N ILE A 70 8.15 5.60 -4.83
CA ILE A 70 7.68 5.99 -3.50
C ILE A 70 6.32 5.34 -3.29
N VAL A 71 6.11 4.72 -2.14
CA VAL A 71 4.82 4.16 -1.72
C VAL A 71 4.46 4.69 -0.35
N ASP A 72 3.20 5.08 -0.17
CA ASP A 72 2.58 5.45 1.12
C ASP A 72 1.37 4.54 1.31
N PHE A 73 1.33 3.83 2.42
CA PHE A 73 0.26 2.88 2.72
C PHE A 73 -0.06 2.87 4.21
N ASP A 74 -1.33 2.61 4.53
CA ASP A 74 -1.78 2.32 5.89
C ASP A 74 -1.92 0.82 6.11
N PHE A 75 -1.70 0.39 7.36
CA PHE A 75 -2.07 -0.95 7.77
C PHE A 75 -3.57 -1.02 8.08
N ALA A 76 -4.22 -2.11 7.69
CA ALA A 76 -5.55 -2.49 8.15
C ALA A 76 -5.46 -3.75 9.01
N TYR A 77 -6.37 -3.91 9.97
CA TYR A 77 -6.41 -5.10 10.81
C TYR A 77 -7.52 -6.04 10.34
N LEU A 78 -7.15 -7.22 9.83
CA LEU A 78 -8.10 -8.17 9.23
C LEU A 78 -7.62 -9.63 9.36
N PRO A 79 -7.92 -10.41 10.43
CA PRO A 79 -7.67 -10.20 11.86
C PRO A 79 -6.18 -10.15 12.25
N GLU A 80 -5.29 -9.92 11.28
CA GLU A 80 -3.87 -9.62 11.45
C GLU A 80 -3.54 -8.33 10.67
N PRO A 81 -2.43 -7.63 10.97
CA PRO A 81 -2.04 -6.45 10.20
C PRO A 81 -1.78 -6.78 8.73
N ARG A 82 -2.50 -6.10 7.85
CA ARG A 82 -2.35 -6.14 6.39
C ARG A 82 -1.88 -4.80 5.87
N HIS A 83 -0.99 -4.81 4.88
CA HIS A 83 -0.38 -3.63 4.26
C HIS A 83 -0.67 -3.51 2.76
N ASP A 84 -1.58 -4.33 2.26
CA ASP A 84 -1.96 -4.38 0.86
C ASP A 84 -3.33 -3.74 0.58
N GLY A 85 -3.89 -3.03 1.56
CA GLY A 85 -5.03 -2.16 1.37
C GLY A 85 -4.64 -0.87 0.64
N PHE A 86 -5.57 -0.32 -0.12
CA PHE A 86 -5.34 0.91 -0.89
C PHE A 86 -6.62 1.74 -0.99
N ASP A 87 -6.46 3.03 -1.24
CA ASP A 87 -7.53 3.92 -1.61
C ASP A 87 -7.10 4.75 -2.82
N LEU A 88 -8.02 5.54 -3.36
CA LEU A 88 -7.76 6.36 -4.53
C LEU A 88 -6.64 7.38 -4.30
N TRP A 89 -6.57 7.96 -3.10
CA TRP A 89 -5.59 8.98 -2.75
C TRP A 89 -4.17 8.41 -2.76
N ARG A 90 -3.97 7.22 -2.18
CA ARG A 90 -2.68 6.52 -2.17
C ARG A 90 -2.26 6.07 -3.55
N LEU A 91 -3.20 5.57 -4.35
CA LEU A 91 -2.92 5.20 -5.74
C LEU A 91 -2.51 6.43 -6.56
N LYS A 92 -3.18 7.58 -6.39
CA LYS A 92 -2.80 8.84 -7.03
C LYS A 92 -1.37 9.23 -6.67
N GLY A 93 -1.03 9.25 -5.38
CA GLY A 93 0.33 9.56 -4.93
C GLY A 93 1.40 8.61 -5.49
N PHE A 94 1.09 7.31 -5.57
CA PHE A 94 1.96 6.32 -6.20
C PHE A 94 2.16 6.62 -7.70
N ILE A 95 1.07 6.84 -8.44
CA ILE A 95 1.09 7.16 -9.87
C ILE A 95 1.91 8.42 -10.16
N GLU A 96 1.72 9.50 -9.40
CA GLU A 96 2.44 10.76 -9.57
C GLU A 96 3.96 10.57 -9.45
N ASN A 97 4.39 9.79 -8.47
CA ASN A 97 5.79 9.47 -8.26
C ASN A 97 6.36 8.46 -9.30
N GLN A 98 5.52 7.90 -10.18
CA GLN A 98 5.90 7.00 -11.26
C GLN A 98 5.24 7.38 -12.60
N SER A 99 5.09 8.69 -12.84
CA SER A 99 4.40 9.26 -14.00
C SER A 99 4.92 8.79 -15.36
N SER A 100 6.21 8.47 -15.48
CA SER A 100 6.79 7.91 -16.70
C SER A 100 6.21 6.54 -17.07
N LYS A 101 5.77 5.77 -16.07
CA LYS A 101 5.19 4.43 -16.24
C LYS A 101 3.67 4.45 -16.31
N TYR A 102 3.04 5.32 -15.51
CA TYR A 102 1.58 5.34 -15.31
C TYR A 102 0.91 6.64 -15.76
N GLY A 103 1.57 7.43 -16.60
CA GLY A 103 1.15 8.79 -16.96
C GLY A 103 -0.29 8.95 -17.45
N LYS A 104 -0.90 7.91 -18.03
CA LYS A 104 -2.32 7.96 -18.43
C LYS A 104 -3.29 8.11 -17.26
N TYR A 105 -2.88 7.72 -16.05
CA TYR A 105 -3.68 7.84 -14.82
C TYR A 105 -3.40 9.15 -14.06
N LEU A 106 -2.61 10.07 -14.63
CA LEU A 106 -2.56 11.46 -14.16
C LEU A 106 -3.85 12.22 -14.50
N ASP A 107 -4.64 11.71 -15.43
CA ASP A 107 -6.04 12.14 -15.62
C ASP A 107 -6.87 11.57 -14.46
N GLU A 108 -7.19 12.44 -13.50
CA GLU A 108 -7.97 12.08 -12.31
C GLU A 108 -9.33 11.49 -12.65
N GLY A 109 -10.00 12.02 -13.69
CA GLY A 109 -11.31 11.51 -14.12
C GLY A 109 -11.22 10.09 -14.68
N LYS A 110 -10.11 9.75 -15.34
CA LYS A 110 -9.85 8.36 -15.79
C LYS A 110 -9.58 7.42 -14.62
N LEU A 111 -8.75 7.85 -13.66
CA LEU A 111 -8.42 7.05 -12.48
C LEU A 111 -9.67 6.76 -11.64
N GLU A 112 -10.47 7.80 -11.33
CA GLU A 112 -11.72 7.68 -10.59
C GLU A 112 -12.72 6.74 -11.28
N LYS A 113 -12.89 6.92 -12.60
CA LYS A 113 -13.81 6.10 -13.39
C LYS A 113 -13.42 4.63 -13.35
N GLU A 114 -12.16 4.29 -13.66
CA GLU A 114 -11.71 2.90 -13.66
C GLU A 114 -11.73 2.30 -12.24
N PHE A 115 -11.43 3.09 -11.21
CA PHE A 115 -11.52 2.64 -9.83
C PHE A 115 -12.96 2.26 -9.47
N LYS A 116 -13.93 3.12 -9.82
CA LYS A 116 -15.36 2.86 -9.61
C LYS A 116 -15.83 1.63 -10.38
N GLU A 117 -15.39 1.45 -11.62
CA GLU A 117 -15.69 0.26 -12.42
C GLU A 117 -15.20 -1.02 -11.73
N LEU A 118 -14.01 -1.02 -11.13
CA LEU A 118 -13.50 -2.17 -10.37
C LEU A 118 -14.34 -2.47 -9.11
N VAL A 119 -14.85 -1.44 -8.43
CA VAL A 119 -15.77 -1.60 -7.29
C VAL A 119 -17.10 -2.17 -7.75
N GLU A 120 -17.71 -1.61 -8.80
CA GLU A 120 -19.00 -2.05 -9.35
C GLU A 120 -18.94 -3.49 -9.89
N GLN A 121 -17.81 -3.89 -10.46
CA GLN A 121 -17.56 -5.26 -10.92
C GLN A 121 -17.23 -6.24 -9.78
N GLY A 122 -17.05 -5.74 -8.55
CA GLY A 122 -16.67 -6.56 -7.39
C GLY A 122 -15.24 -7.13 -7.47
N VAL A 123 -14.37 -6.52 -8.28
CA VAL A 123 -12.94 -6.89 -8.34
C VAL A 123 -12.23 -6.42 -7.08
N ILE A 124 -12.58 -5.22 -6.60
CA ILE A 124 -12.10 -4.66 -5.35
C ILE A 124 -13.29 -4.33 -4.44
N THR A 125 -13.10 -4.43 -3.13
CA THR A 125 -14.16 -4.15 -2.16
C THR A 125 -13.56 -3.68 -0.84
N LYS A 126 -14.35 -2.95 -0.06
CA LYS A 126 -14.06 -2.75 1.36
C LYS A 126 -14.42 -4.02 2.14
N PRO A 127 -13.68 -4.35 3.20
CA PRO A 127 -14.02 -5.48 4.06
C PRO A 127 -15.23 -5.13 4.94
N ASN A 128 -16.07 -6.11 5.21
CA ASN A 128 -17.25 -5.98 6.06
C ASN A 128 -16.90 -6.38 7.50
N GLN A 129 -16.35 -5.43 8.27
CA GLN A 129 -16.03 -5.63 9.69
C GLN A 129 -16.50 -4.45 10.54
N GLU A 130 -16.76 -4.71 11.83
CA GLU A 130 -17.28 -3.76 12.83
C GLU A 130 -16.41 -2.49 12.96
N PHE A 131 -15.10 -2.59 12.65
CA PHE A 131 -14.16 -1.47 12.57
C PHE A 131 -13.59 -1.34 11.15
N SER A 132 -14.48 -1.13 10.17
CA SER A 132 -14.10 -1.09 8.75
C SER A 132 -13.02 -0.05 8.48
N THR A 133 -11.96 -0.48 7.81
CA THR A 133 -10.99 0.44 7.20
C THR A 133 -11.62 1.14 5.99
N GLU A 134 -11.13 2.35 5.68
CA GLU A 134 -11.49 3.04 4.44
C GLU A 134 -10.80 2.45 3.20
N LEU A 135 -9.86 1.52 3.41
CA LEU A 135 -9.10 0.87 2.36
C LEU A 135 -9.92 -0.21 1.63
N TYR A 136 -9.69 -0.28 0.33
CA TYR A 136 -10.13 -1.34 -0.56
C TYR A 136 -9.06 -2.42 -0.66
N PHE A 137 -9.52 -3.63 -0.94
CA PHE A 137 -8.69 -4.81 -1.20
C PHE A 137 -9.20 -5.50 -2.44
N PHE A 138 -8.36 -6.32 -3.08
CA PHE A 138 -8.87 -7.29 -4.05
C PHE A 138 -9.82 -8.25 -3.35
N LYS A 139 -11.02 -8.44 -3.91
CA LYS A 139 -12.06 -9.29 -3.31
C LYS A 139 -11.55 -10.73 -3.11
N GLU A 140 -10.78 -11.24 -4.07
CA GLU A 140 -10.15 -12.58 -4.00
C GLU A 140 -9.13 -12.74 -2.86
N SER A 141 -8.64 -11.63 -2.29
CA SER A 141 -7.71 -11.66 -1.14
C SER A 141 -8.42 -11.64 0.21
N LEU A 142 -9.75 -11.54 0.23
CA LEU A 142 -10.56 -11.51 1.43
C LEU A 142 -11.23 -12.88 1.64
N THR A 143 -11.34 -13.27 2.90
CA THR A 143 -12.11 -14.46 3.32
C THR A 143 -13.61 -14.17 3.35
N GLU A 144 -14.46 -15.19 3.38
CA GLU A 144 -15.92 -15.02 3.46
C GLU A 144 -16.35 -14.19 4.69
N SER A 145 -15.64 -14.30 5.81
CA SER A 145 -15.92 -13.51 7.02
C SER A 145 -15.44 -12.05 6.94
N GLN A 146 -14.73 -11.68 5.87
CA GLN A 146 -14.26 -10.32 5.60
C GLN A 146 -15.07 -9.64 4.50
N LEU A 147 -15.99 -10.34 3.83
CA LEU A 147 -16.86 -9.82 2.76
C LEU A 147 -18.23 -9.40 3.29
#